data_AF-A0A925EJN8-F1
#
_entry.id   AF-A0A925EJN8-F1
#
_cell.length_a   1.000
_cell.length_b   1.000
_cell.length_c   1.000
_cell.angle_alpha   90.00
_cell.angle_beta   90.00
_cell.angle_gamma   90.00
#
_symmetry.space_group_name_H-M   'P 1'
#
loop_
_entity.id
_entity.type
_entity.pdbx_description
1 polymer ?
#
loop_
_entity_poly.entity_id
_entity_poly.type
_entity_poly.pdbx_seq_one_letter_code
_entity_poly.pdbx_strand_id
1 'polypeptide(L)'
;MSTTAYDWRKVIDNIQIADLIKPGNEANFMEMARSLSPGSAWGLDYASLKTLGPPTGGQKRTFGPGWLGPAYNGTIDAQAQKKLGITTVAPSPVIELRPSASESDFQGVLNTVYRQLFGNTYVMESERPINAESLLRNGAISVREFVRKIAKTEAYKDRFFYTTSNNRFIELNYKHLLGRAPYDHGEIQAHFACYHDLGYEAEIDSYIDSEEYCNLFGESVVPYFRGFKYQTFQSAAAFPRLLKLYGGHAGSDTDRKNSGQQTLVKTADLLTSG
;
A
#
# COMPACT_ATOMS: atom_id res chain seq x y z
N MET A 1 -18.80 57.83 -27.74
CA MET A 1 -18.39 56.42 -27.81
C MET A 1 -18.54 55.84 -26.41
N SER A 2 -19.67 55.16 -26.13
CA SER A 2 -19.91 54.50 -24.85
C SER A 2 -19.52 53.02 -24.96
N THR A 3 -18.70 52.60 -24.01
CA THR A 3 -18.13 51.25 -23.87
C THR A 3 -19.22 50.29 -23.37
N THR A 4 -19.69 49.38 -24.22
CA THR A 4 -20.57 48.28 -23.83
C THR A 4 -19.76 47.18 -23.14
N ALA A 5 -20.13 46.88 -21.89
CA ALA A 5 -19.50 45.86 -21.06
C ALA A 5 -19.67 44.45 -21.66
N TYR A 6 -18.58 43.68 -21.62
CA TYR A 6 -18.51 42.30 -22.07
C TYR A 6 -19.33 41.38 -21.15
N ASP A 7 -20.34 40.70 -21.71
CA ASP A 7 -21.22 39.78 -20.97
C ASP A 7 -20.76 38.33 -21.16
N TRP A 8 -19.93 37.86 -20.21
CA TRP A 8 -19.25 36.56 -20.23
C TRP A 8 -20.20 35.36 -20.16
N ARG A 9 -21.50 35.56 -19.88
CA ARG A 9 -22.50 34.48 -19.84
C ARG A 9 -22.74 33.85 -21.22
N LYS A 10 -22.68 34.64 -22.29
CA LYS A 10 -22.85 34.15 -23.68
C LYS A 10 -21.67 33.32 -24.19
N VAL A 11 -20.53 33.37 -23.51
CA VAL A 11 -19.35 32.58 -23.86
C VAL A 11 -19.50 31.13 -23.37
N ILE A 12 -20.19 30.95 -22.24
CA ILE A 12 -20.38 29.64 -21.60
C ILE A 12 -21.30 28.74 -22.43
N ASP A 13 -22.35 29.32 -23.03
CA ASP A 13 -23.31 28.55 -23.85
C ASP A 13 -22.74 28.06 -25.19
N ASN A 14 -21.57 28.55 -25.61
CA ASN A 14 -20.94 28.23 -26.89
C ASN A 14 -19.78 27.22 -26.81
N ILE A 15 -19.47 26.68 -25.63
CA ILE A 15 -18.42 25.67 -25.46
C ILE A 15 -18.99 24.30 -25.81
N GLN A 16 -18.70 23.80 -27.02
CA GLN A 16 -19.06 22.44 -27.42
C GLN A 16 -18.07 21.41 -26.89
N ILE A 17 -18.65 20.38 -26.27
CA ILE A 17 -18.02 19.27 -25.54
C ILE A 17 -17.51 18.25 -26.55
N ALA A 18 -16.29 18.40 -27.05
CA ALA A 18 -15.51 17.31 -27.65
C ALA A 18 -14.05 17.76 -27.88
N ASP A 19 -13.16 17.10 -27.14
CA ASP A 19 -11.77 16.80 -27.49
C ASP A 19 -10.65 17.86 -27.38
N LEU A 20 -9.69 17.46 -26.50
CA LEU A 20 -8.23 17.72 -26.47
C LEU A 20 -7.79 19.02 -25.75
N ILE A 21 -7.09 19.03 -24.59
CA ILE A 21 -5.90 18.25 -24.22
C ILE A 21 -5.44 18.48 -22.73
N LYS A 22 -4.99 17.38 -22.08
CA LYS A 22 -3.84 17.18 -21.12
C LYS A 22 -3.86 17.80 -19.68
N PRO A 23 -2.78 17.56 -18.89
CA PRO A 23 -2.70 16.70 -17.69
C PRO A 23 -2.90 17.49 -16.38
N GLY A 24 -3.40 16.83 -15.34
CA GLY A 24 -3.45 17.41 -13.99
C GLY A 24 -4.68 18.27 -13.67
N ASN A 25 -5.89 17.75 -13.93
CA ASN A 25 -7.12 18.38 -13.45
C ASN A 25 -7.71 17.58 -12.27
N GLU A 26 -7.46 18.08 -11.06
CA GLU A 26 -7.91 17.60 -9.74
C GLU A 26 -9.45 17.66 -9.54
N ALA A 27 -10.23 17.75 -10.61
CA ALA A 27 -11.68 17.98 -10.57
C ALA A 27 -12.52 16.69 -10.51
N ASN A 28 -12.03 15.55 -11.03
CA ASN A 28 -12.80 14.30 -11.07
C ASN A 28 -12.98 13.63 -9.70
N PHE A 29 -12.04 13.83 -8.77
CA PHE A 29 -12.11 13.22 -7.43
C PHE A 29 -13.20 13.86 -6.55
N MET A 30 -13.37 15.18 -6.67
CA MET A 30 -14.35 15.96 -5.89
C MET A 30 -15.79 15.74 -6.35
N GLU A 31 -16.01 15.37 -7.61
CA GLU A 31 -17.33 14.98 -8.12
C GLU A 31 -17.65 13.52 -7.82
N MET A 32 -16.67 12.62 -7.94
CA MET A 32 -16.82 11.22 -7.53
C MET A 32 -17.16 11.09 -6.04
N ALA A 33 -16.48 11.85 -5.16
CA ALA A 33 -16.75 11.87 -3.73
C ALA A 33 -18.12 12.49 -3.36
N ARG A 34 -18.60 13.47 -4.15
CA ARG A 34 -19.94 14.08 -3.96
C ARG A 34 -21.09 13.19 -4.42
N SER A 35 -20.84 12.24 -5.32
CA SER A 35 -21.86 11.27 -5.77
C SER A 35 -22.20 10.18 -4.74
N LEU A 36 -21.38 10.03 -3.69
CA LEU A 36 -21.64 9.12 -2.57
C LEU A 36 -22.62 9.81 -1.61
N SER A 37 -23.91 9.50 -1.76
CA SER A 37 -25.00 10.01 -0.92
C SER A 37 -24.76 9.76 0.59
N PRO A 38 -25.19 10.69 1.48
CA PRO A 38 -25.28 10.45 2.91
C PRO A 38 -26.35 9.38 3.15
N GLY A 39 -25.93 8.13 3.25
CA GLY A 39 -26.82 6.98 3.41
C GLY A 39 -26.32 5.67 2.81
N SER A 40 -25.21 5.68 2.06
CA SER A 40 -24.57 4.43 1.64
C SER A 40 -23.84 3.74 2.79
N ALA A 41 -23.62 2.43 2.68
CA ALA A 41 -22.95 1.58 3.69
C ALA A 41 -21.51 2.03 4.08
N TRP A 42 -21.00 3.10 3.46
CA TRP A 42 -19.65 3.63 3.59
C TRP A 42 -19.60 5.05 4.16
N GLY A 43 -20.46 5.39 5.14
CA GLY A 43 -20.56 6.71 5.79
C GLY A 43 -19.26 7.24 6.42
N LEU A 44 -18.35 7.72 5.57
CA LEU A 44 -17.08 8.37 5.87
C LEU A 44 -16.99 9.66 5.05
N ASP A 45 -16.87 10.79 5.73
CA ASP A 45 -16.82 12.11 5.10
C ASP A 45 -15.45 12.36 4.45
N TYR A 46 -15.43 13.02 3.29
CA TYR A 46 -14.24 13.37 2.51
C TYR A 46 -13.15 14.09 3.33
N ALA A 47 -13.56 14.97 4.25
CA ALA A 47 -12.65 15.69 5.13
C ALA A 47 -11.82 14.75 6.03
N SER A 48 -12.37 13.59 6.40
CA SER A 48 -11.71 12.56 7.22
C SER A 48 -10.66 11.74 6.47
N LEU A 49 -10.67 11.76 5.12
CA LEU A 49 -9.65 11.13 4.29
C LEU A 49 -8.40 12.01 4.13
N LYS A 50 -8.58 13.34 4.12
CA LYS A 50 -7.48 14.33 3.98
C LYS A 50 -6.57 14.40 5.21
N THR A 51 -7.05 13.92 6.35
CA THR A 51 -6.42 13.96 7.67
C THR A 51 -5.90 12.58 8.13
N LEU A 52 -5.92 11.57 7.25
CA LEU A 52 -5.31 10.26 7.50
C LEU A 52 -3.76 10.38 7.56
N GLY A 53 -3.27 10.63 8.78
CA GLY A 53 -1.86 10.75 9.13
C GLY A 53 -1.73 10.83 10.65
N PRO A 54 -0.50 10.82 11.21
CA PRO A 54 -0.33 11.02 12.64
C PRO A 54 -0.99 12.35 13.05
N PRO A 55 -1.72 12.39 14.18
CA PRO A 55 -2.49 13.57 14.58
C PRO A 55 -1.54 14.74 14.80
N THR A 56 -1.65 15.78 13.97
CA THR A 56 -1.02 17.07 14.22
C THR A 56 -1.81 17.76 15.34
N GLY A 57 -1.56 17.38 16.60
CA GLY A 57 -2.10 18.08 17.77
C GLY A 57 -2.72 17.24 18.89
N GLY A 58 -2.74 15.90 18.80
CA GLY A 58 -3.24 15.03 19.87
C GLY A 58 -2.16 14.60 20.86
N GLN A 59 -2.47 14.53 22.15
CA GLN A 59 -1.55 14.03 23.19
C GLN A 59 -1.09 12.59 22.85
N LYS A 60 0.20 12.46 22.51
CA LYS A 60 0.88 11.18 22.28
C LYS A 60 1.07 10.48 23.64
N ARG A 61 0.55 9.26 23.83
CA ARG A 61 1.00 8.42 24.96
C ARG A 61 2.16 7.55 24.48
N THR A 62 3.31 7.74 25.11
CA THR A 62 4.45 6.84 25.02
C THR A 62 4.17 5.62 25.89
N PHE A 63 4.10 4.43 25.29
CA PHE A 63 4.13 3.17 26.03
C PHE A 63 5.56 2.63 25.97
N GLY A 64 6.37 2.95 26.97
CA GLY A 64 7.80 2.62 26.99
C GLY A 64 8.66 3.52 26.08
N PRO A 65 9.99 3.35 26.09
CA PRO A 65 10.89 4.23 25.37
C PRO A 65 10.80 3.96 23.85
N GLY A 66 10.09 4.82 23.12
CA GLY A 66 10.15 4.90 21.66
C GLY A 66 8.92 4.43 20.88
N TRP A 67 7.96 3.74 21.50
CA TRP A 67 6.76 3.26 20.80
C TRP A 67 5.63 4.30 20.87
N LEU A 68 5.27 4.86 19.71
CA LEU A 68 4.10 5.73 19.52
C LEU A 68 2.83 4.87 19.41
N GLY A 69 1.92 4.97 20.38
CA GLY A 69 0.60 4.35 20.32
C GLY A 69 -0.41 5.16 19.49
N PRO A 70 -1.51 4.53 19.00
CA PRO A 70 -2.58 5.24 18.30
C PRO A 70 -3.29 6.25 19.21
N ALA A 71 -3.83 7.32 18.62
CA ALA A 71 -4.52 8.37 19.36
C ALA A 71 -5.80 7.85 20.04
N TYR A 72 -5.92 8.10 21.34
CA TYR A 72 -7.14 7.85 22.10
C TYR A 72 -8.18 8.94 21.77
N ASN A 73 -9.35 8.51 21.30
CA ASN A 73 -10.64 9.23 21.29
C ASN A 73 -10.57 10.76 21.11
N GLY A 74 -10.75 11.26 19.88
CA GLY A 74 -11.02 12.69 19.72
C GLY A 74 -11.11 13.27 18.31
N THR A 75 -10.54 12.61 17.30
CA THR A 75 -10.62 13.11 15.90
C THR A 75 -11.45 12.18 15.02
N ILE A 76 -12.15 12.77 14.05
CA ILE A 76 -13.01 12.08 13.08
C ILE A 76 -12.20 10.99 12.32
N ASP A 77 -10.90 11.22 12.17
CA ASP A 77 -9.92 10.36 11.50
C ASP A 77 -9.69 9.03 12.23
N ALA A 78 -9.56 9.07 13.57
CA ALA A 78 -9.41 7.87 14.37
C ALA A 78 -10.69 7.01 14.32
N GLN A 79 -11.86 7.65 14.23
CA GLN A 79 -13.14 6.95 14.03
C GLN A 79 -13.25 6.35 12.64
N ALA A 80 -12.81 7.07 11.60
CA ALA A 80 -12.77 6.56 10.23
C ALA A 80 -11.82 5.36 10.09
N GLN A 81 -10.61 5.46 10.64
CA GLN A 81 -9.64 4.35 10.66
C GLN A 81 -10.18 3.14 11.43
N LYS A 82 -10.90 3.36 12.53
CA LYS A 82 -11.54 2.29 13.31
C LYS A 82 -12.65 1.59 12.52
N LYS A 83 -13.50 2.35 11.83
CA LYS A 83 -14.54 1.78 10.94
C LYS A 83 -13.93 0.96 9.80
N LEU A 84 -12.81 1.42 9.25
CA LEU A 84 -12.08 0.74 8.17
C LEU A 84 -11.19 -0.42 8.65
N GLY A 85 -11.01 -0.60 9.96
CA GLY A 85 -10.17 -1.66 10.51
C GLY A 85 -8.67 -1.48 10.28
N ILE A 86 -8.22 -0.25 10.01
CA ILE A 86 -6.83 0.10 9.66
C ILE A 86 -6.07 0.80 10.80
N THR A 87 -6.61 0.85 12.02
CA THR A 87 -6.01 1.57 13.16
C THR A 87 -4.61 1.11 13.55
N THR A 88 -4.28 -0.15 13.28
CA THR A 88 -2.96 -0.73 13.58
C THR A 88 -1.93 -0.47 12.48
N VAL A 89 -2.40 -0.02 11.31
CA VAL A 89 -1.60 0.13 10.09
C VAL A 89 -1.55 1.59 9.61
N ALA A 90 -2.45 2.44 10.11
CA ALA A 90 -2.48 3.87 9.87
C ALA A 90 -2.46 4.63 11.21
N PRO A 91 -1.39 5.37 11.55
CA PRO A 91 -0.12 5.46 10.84
C PRO A 91 0.71 4.18 11.00
N SER A 92 1.37 3.74 9.92
CA SER A 92 2.19 2.53 9.95
C SER A 92 3.43 2.75 10.81
N PRO A 93 3.73 1.88 11.78
CA PRO A 93 4.94 1.99 12.56
C PRO A 93 6.14 1.71 11.65
N VAL A 94 7.03 2.71 11.51
CA VAL A 94 8.29 2.54 10.80
C VAL A 94 9.23 1.79 11.72
N ILE A 95 9.57 0.56 11.35
CA ILE A 95 10.50 -0.29 12.09
C ILE A 95 11.79 -0.35 11.29
N GLU A 96 12.86 0.13 11.90
CA GLU A 96 14.20 0.17 11.34
C GLU A 96 15.15 -0.71 12.15
N LEU A 97 16.02 -1.44 11.47
CA LEU A 97 17.10 -2.16 12.12
C LEU A 97 18.28 -1.21 12.32
N ARG A 98 18.57 -0.86 13.58
CA ARG A 98 19.72 -0.04 13.96
C ARG A 98 20.96 -0.92 14.18
N PRO A 99 22.19 -0.44 13.87
CA PRO A 99 23.42 -1.22 14.03
C PRO A 99 23.71 -1.72 15.46
N SER A 100 23.13 -1.10 16.48
CA SER A 100 23.27 -1.48 17.90
C SER A 100 21.94 -1.95 18.51
N ALA A 101 21.08 -2.59 17.71
CA ALA A 101 19.78 -3.07 18.15
C ALA A 101 19.89 -4.15 19.23
N SER A 102 18.95 -4.17 20.18
CA SER A 102 18.84 -5.25 21.15
C SER A 102 18.32 -6.54 20.50
N GLU A 103 18.57 -7.70 21.10
CA GLU A 103 18.04 -8.98 20.58
C GLU A 103 16.51 -8.97 20.48
N SER A 104 15.83 -8.29 21.42
CA SER A 104 14.37 -8.11 21.36
C SER A 104 13.93 -7.26 20.17
N ASP A 105 14.68 -6.22 19.82
CA ASP A 105 14.36 -5.38 18.66
C ASP A 105 14.60 -6.15 17.37
N PHE A 106 15.69 -6.92 17.30
CA PHE A 106 15.99 -7.80 16.17
C PHE A 106 14.87 -8.83 15.94
N GLN A 107 14.42 -9.51 16.99
CA GLN A 107 13.29 -10.44 16.89
C GLN A 107 11.99 -9.73 16.49
N GLY A 108 11.78 -8.50 16.97
CA GLY A 108 10.67 -7.64 16.56
C GLY A 108 10.69 -7.36 15.05
N VAL A 109 11.85 -6.96 14.52
CA VAL A 109 12.10 -6.73 13.09
C VAL A 109 11.79 -8.00 12.28
N LEU A 110 12.37 -9.15 12.67
CA LEU A 110 12.11 -10.43 12.00
C LEU A 110 10.62 -10.75 11.93
N ASN A 111 9.93 -10.70 13.08
CA ASN A 111 8.50 -10.98 13.15
C ASN A 111 7.69 -10.03 12.25
N THR A 112 8.07 -8.75 12.18
CA THR A 112 7.40 -7.78 11.31
C THR A 112 7.65 -8.02 9.84
N VAL A 113 8.88 -8.40 9.44
CA VAL A 113 9.20 -8.76 8.06
C VAL A 113 8.38 -9.98 7.64
N TYR A 114 8.38 -11.04 8.46
CA TYR A 114 7.58 -12.23 8.18
C TYR A 114 6.10 -11.89 8.07
N ARG A 115 5.56 -11.13 9.02
CA ARG A 115 4.14 -10.74 9.00
C ARG A 115 3.78 -9.94 7.74
N GLN A 116 4.64 -9.02 7.32
CA GLN A 116 4.42 -8.19 6.15
C GLN A 116 4.48 -9.01 4.85
N LEU A 117 5.59 -9.74 4.65
CA LEU A 117 5.83 -10.47 3.40
C LEU A 117 4.90 -11.66 3.24
N PHE A 118 4.60 -12.38 4.32
CA PHE A 118 3.67 -13.51 4.28
C PHE A 118 2.21 -13.10 4.45
N GLY A 119 1.88 -11.81 4.45
CA GLY A 119 0.48 -11.36 4.46
C GLY A 119 -0.29 -11.84 5.69
N ASN A 120 0.33 -11.77 6.87
CA ASN A 120 -0.20 -12.23 8.16
C ASN A 120 -0.51 -13.74 8.22
N THR A 121 0.10 -14.54 7.34
CA THR A 121 0.02 -16.01 7.41
C THR A 121 1.04 -16.57 8.37
N TYR A 122 0.72 -17.72 8.97
CA TYR A 122 1.63 -18.38 9.91
C TYR A 122 2.79 -19.05 9.16
N VAL A 123 4.01 -18.76 9.59
CA VAL A 123 5.24 -19.37 9.03
C VAL A 123 5.76 -20.38 10.05
N MET A 124 5.83 -21.64 9.64
CA MET A 124 6.32 -22.74 10.45
C MET A 124 7.84 -22.62 10.64
N GLU A 125 8.37 -23.15 11.75
CA GLU A 125 9.81 -23.10 12.03
C GLU A 125 10.65 -23.77 10.94
N SER A 126 10.14 -24.83 10.31
CA SER A 126 10.80 -25.52 9.20
C SER A 126 10.88 -24.71 7.91
N GLU A 127 9.98 -23.74 7.73
CA GLU A 127 9.92 -22.89 6.53
C GLU A 127 10.80 -21.63 6.69
N ARG A 128 11.31 -21.36 7.90
CA ARG A 128 12.11 -20.16 8.17
C ARG A 128 13.53 -20.31 7.62
N PRO A 129 14.01 -19.36 6.80
CA PRO A 129 15.39 -19.39 6.30
C PRO A 129 16.39 -18.96 7.38
N ILE A 130 16.77 -19.89 8.27
CA ILE A 130 17.74 -19.69 9.37
C ILE A 130 19.06 -19.07 8.89
N ASN A 131 19.51 -19.47 7.69
CA ASN A 131 20.71 -18.92 7.07
C ASN A 131 20.60 -17.42 6.79
N ALA A 132 19.43 -16.96 6.30
CA ALA A 132 19.20 -15.54 6.02
C ALA A 132 19.07 -14.73 7.31
N GLU A 133 18.43 -15.28 8.34
CA GLU A 133 18.33 -14.64 9.66
C GLU A 133 19.71 -14.46 10.29
N SER A 134 20.57 -15.48 10.20
CA SER A 134 21.94 -15.43 10.73
C SER A 134 22.80 -14.39 10.00
N LEU A 135 22.66 -14.27 8.68
CA LEU A 135 23.36 -13.24 7.90
C LEU A 135 22.89 -11.83 8.28
N LEU A 136 21.59 -11.63 8.51
CA LEU A 136 21.05 -10.35 8.95
C LEU A 136 21.54 -10.00 10.36
N ARG A 137 21.59 -10.99 11.27
CA ARG A 137 22.09 -10.83 12.63
C ARG A 137 23.54 -10.39 12.68
N ASN A 138 24.37 -10.93 11.79
CA ASN A 138 25.78 -10.55 11.65
C ASN A 138 25.98 -9.20 10.93
N GLY A 139 24.91 -8.59 10.39
CA GLY A 139 25.00 -7.38 9.58
C GLY A 139 25.68 -7.58 8.22
N ALA A 140 25.80 -8.84 7.76
CA ALA A 140 26.39 -9.16 6.47
C ALA A 140 25.45 -8.85 5.29
N ILE A 141 24.15 -8.82 5.55
CA ILE A 141 23.11 -8.42 4.61
C ILE A 141 22.25 -7.31 5.22
N SER A 142 21.70 -6.46 4.38
CA SER A 142 20.74 -5.42 4.79
C SER A 142 19.33 -5.98 4.97
N VAL A 143 18.41 -5.21 5.56
CA VAL A 143 16.98 -5.59 5.68
C VAL A 143 16.37 -5.74 4.29
N ARG A 144 16.77 -4.89 3.34
CA ARG A 144 16.38 -4.98 1.93
C ARG A 144 16.80 -6.32 1.30
N GLU A 145 18.04 -6.73 1.51
CA GLU A 145 18.54 -8.01 1.00
C GLU A 145 17.90 -9.21 1.71
N PHE A 146 17.58 -9.08 2.99
CA PHE A 146 16.83 -10.08 3.73
C PHE A 146 15.42 -10.26 3.17
N VAL A 147 14.71 -9.16 2.90
CA VAL A 147 13.40 -9.17 2.20
C VAL A 147 13.51 -9.86 0.84
N ARG A 148 14.55 -9.53 0.05
CA ARG A 148 14.83 -10.19 -1.24
C ARG A 148 15.01 -11.70 -1.08
N LYS A 149 15.80 -12.14 -0.10
CA LYS A 149 16.03 -13.57 0.17
C LYS A 149 14.73 -14.27 0.56
N ILE A 150 13.89 -13.67 1.40
CA ILE A 150 12.59 -14.25 1.79
C ILE A 150 11.67 -14.39 0.58
N ALA A 151 11.53 -13.33 -0.22
CA ALA A 151 10.66 -13.36 -1.40
C ALA A 151 11.09 -14.41 -2.43
N LYS A 152 12.38 -14.80 -2.46
CA LYS A 152 12.90 -15.85 -3.36
C LYS A 152 12.77 -17.28 -2.80
N THR A 153 12.35 -17.46 -1.55
CA THR A 153 12.21 -18.80 -0.94
C THR A 153 11.09 -19.62 -1.57
N GLU A 154 11.21 -20.95 -1.47
CA GLU A 154 10.14 -21.89 -1.87
C GLU A 154 8.88 -21.66 -1.05
N ALA A 155 8.98 -21.39 0.26
CA ALA A 155 7.82 -21.10 1.11
C ALA A 155 6.98 -19.91 0.61
N TYR A 156 7.62 -18.87 0.07
CA TYR A 156 6.90 -17.73 -0.53
C TYR A 156 6.28 -18.12 -1.88
N LYS A 157 7.01 -18.86 -2.73
CA LYS A 157 6.52 -19.36 -4.03
C LYS A 157 5.32 -20.29 -3.87
N ASP A 158 5.35 -21.21 -2.92
CA ASP A 158 4.28 -22.18 -2.67
C ASP A 158 2.95 -21.51 -2.30
N ARG A 159 3.00 -20.37 -1.59
CA ARG A 159 1.82 -19.69 -1.06
C ARG A 159 1.22 -18.64 -2.00
N PHE A 160 2.06 -18.03 -2.82
CA PHE A 160 1.67 -16.86 -3.61
C PHE A 160 1.90 -17.05 -5.10
N PHE A 161 2.84 -17.90 -5.51
CA PHE A 161 3.14 -18.10 -6.92
C PHE A 161 2.40 -19.32 -7.47
N TYR A 162 2.59 -20.52 -6.90
CA TYR A 162 1.97 -21.74 -7.45
C TYR A 162 0.45 -21.81 -7.25
N THR A 163 -0.09 -21.16 -6.23
CA THR A 163 -1.51 -21.22 -5.88
C THR A 163 -2.36 -20.09 -6.46
N THR A 164 -1.73 -19.01 -6.96
CA THR A 164 -2.45 -17.83 -7.46
C THR A 164 -2.33 -17.68 -8.96
N SER A 165 -3.18 -16.83 -9.55
CA SER A 165 -3.01 -16.38 -10.93
C SER A 165 -1.90 -15.34 -11.02
N ASN A 166 -1.23 -15.22 -12.18
CA ASN A 166 -0.14 -14.26 -12.39
C ASN A 166 -0.51 -12.81 -12.00
N ASN A 167 -1.73 -12.37 -12.34
CA ASN A 167 -2.20 -11.03 -11.94
C ASN A 167 -2.34 -10.90 -10.42
N ARG A 168 -2.85 -11.95 -9.75
CA ARG A 168 -2.96 -11.96 -8.29
C ARG A 168 -1.59 -11.98 -7.62
N PHE A 169 -0.63 -12.70 -8.19
CA PHE A 169 0.74 -12.72 -7.72
C PHE A 169 1.36 -11.31 -7.75
N ILE A 170 1.23 -10.60 -8.87
CA ILE A 170 1.72 -9.22 -9.01
C ILE A 170 1.04 -8.27 -8.01
N GLU A 171 -0.29 -8.37 -7.83
CA GLU A 171 -1.01 -7.59 -6.80
C GLU A 171 -0.44 -7.82 -5.40
N LEU A 172 -0.15 -9.08 -5.06
CA LEU A 172 0.40 -9.45 -3.76
C LEU A 172 1.84 -8.95 -3.61
N ASN A 173 2.66 -8.98 -4.65
CA ASN A 173 4.01 -8.42 -4.61
C ASN A 173 3.99 -6.91 -4.34
N TYR A 174 3.10 -6.16 -5.00
CA TYR A 174 2.88 -4.74 -4.69
C TYR A 174 2.47 -4.52 -3.23
N LYS A 175 1.60 -5.39 -2.71
CA LYS A 175 1.14 -5.34 -1.32
C LYS A 175 2.28 -5.65 -0.33
N HIS A 176 3.04 -6.71 -0.56
CA HIS A 176 4.05 -7.23 0.36
C HIS A 176 5.35 -6.42 0.33
N LEU A 177 5.87 -6.12 -0.86
CA LEU A 177 7.17 -5.47 -1.06
C LEU A 177 7.07 -3.94 -1.03
N LEU A 178 6.07 -3.36 -1.69
CA LEU A 178 5.93 -1.90 -1.81
C LEU A 178 4.87 -1.30 -0.86
N GLY A 179 4.07 -2.13 -0.20
CA GLY A 179 3.07 -1.68 0.77
C GLY A 179 1.93 -0.86 0.15
N ARG A 180 1.67 -1.03 -1.15
CA ARG A 180 0.63 -0.29 -1.89
C ARG A 180 -0.14 -1.20 -2.85
N ALA A 181 -1.21 -0.68 -3.42
CA ALA A 181 -1.87 -1.31 -4.56
C ALA A 181 -1.24 -0.81 -5.89
N PRO A 182 -1.35 -1.59 -6.98
CA PRO A 182 -1.03 -1.10 -8.31
C PRO A 182 -1.90 0.11 -8.68
N TYR A 183 -1.29 1.11 -9.32
CA TYR A 183 -1.93 2.34 -9.75
C TYR A 183 -2.68 2.16 -11.06
N ASP A 184 -2.07 1.48 -12.03
CA ASP A 184 -2.65 1.34 -13.37
C ASP A 184 -2.43 -0.07 -13.89
N HIS A 185 -3.19 -0.42 -14.93
CA HIS A 185 -3.04 -1.73 -15.57
C HIS A 185 -1.67 -1.89 -16.24
N GLY A 186 -1.06 -0.78 -16.68
CA GLY A 186 0.28 -0.77 -17.28
C GLY A 186 1.37 -1.27 -16.33
N GLU A 187 1.25 -0.98 -15.03
CA GLU A 187 2.17 -1.51 -14.00
C GLU A 187 2.11 -3.05 -13.95
N ILE A 188 0.90 -3.61 -13.94
CA ILE A 188 0.71 -5.07 -13.92
C ILE A 188 1.27 -5.69 -15.20
N GLN A 189 1.01 -5.09 -16.36
CA GLN A 189 1.51 -5.59 -17.63
C GLN A 189 3.04 -5.53 -17.72
N ALA A 190 3.68 -4.48 -17.19
CA ALA A 190 5.13 -4.36 -17.18
C ALA A 190 5.80 -5.45 -16.34
N HIS A 191 5.28 -5.73 -15.14
CA HIS A 191 5.81 -6.83 -14.32
C HIS A 191 5.50 -8.20 -14.91
N PHE A 192 4.35 -8.37 -15.56
CA PHE A 192 4.04 -9.59 -16.29
C PHE A 192 5.01 -9.86 -17.45
N ALA A 193 5.37 -8.82 -18.21
CA ALA A 193 6.36 -8.92 -19.28
C ALA A 193 7.76 -9.24 -18.71
N CYS A 194 8.18 -8.55 -17.65
CA CYS A 194 9.44 -8.82 -16.95
C CYS A 194 9.54 -10.28 -16.50
N TYR A 195 8.47 -10.80 -15.90
CA TYR A 195 8.37 -12.20 -15.52
C TYR A 195 8.47 -13.16 -16.71
N HIS A 196 7.79 -12.85 -17.81
CA HIS A 196 7.81 -13.69 -19.01
C HIS A 196 9.20 -13.76 -19.65
N ASP A 197 9.91 -12.63 -19.69
CA ASP A 197 11.18 -12.50 -20.42
C ASP A 197 12.39 -12.92 -19.56
N LEU A 198 12.39 -12.60 -18.27
CA LEU A 198 13.54 -12.74 -17.37
C LEU A 198 13.32 -13.75 -16.23
N GLY A 199 12.08 -14.20 -16.03
CA GLY A 199 11.70 -15.17 -15.01
C GLY A 199 11.43 -14.56 -13.63
N TYR A 200 11.20 -15.46 -12.67
CA TYR A 200 10.74 -15.12 -11.31
C TYR A 200 11.70 -14.23 -10.52
N GLU A 201 13.00 -14.54 -10.55
CA GLU A 201 13.96 -13.83 -9.70
C GLU A 201 14.12 -12.36 -10.13
N ALA A 202 14.15 -12.13 -11.44
CA ALA A 202 14.22 -10.79 -12.02
C ALA A 202 12.94 -9.99 -11.73
N GLU A 203 11.77 -10.64 -11.74
CA GLU A 203 10.52 -9.99 -11.34
C GLU A 203 10.58 -9.50 -9.89
N ILE A 204 11.03 -10.34 -8.94
CA ILE A 204 11.19 -9.93 -7.53
C ILE A 204 12.20 -8.79 -7.39
N ASP A 205 13.34 -8.89 -8.08
CA ASP A 205 14.39 -7.88 -8.03
C ASP A 205 13.90 -6.54 -8.61
N SER A 206 13.02 -6.56 -9.62
CA SER A 206 12.44 -5.34 -10.21
C SER A 206 11.67 -4.46 -9.20
N TYR A 207 11.08 -5.05 -8.16
CA TYR A 207 10.41 -4.29 -7.09
C TYR A 207 11.42 -3.70 -6.11
N ILE A 208 12.42 -4.48 -5.71
CA ILE A 208 13.35 -4.15 -4.63
C ILE A 208 14.44 -3.18 -5.10
N ASP A 209 14.83 -3.27 -6.38
CA ASP A 209 15.82 -2.40 -7.00
C ASP A 209 15.19 -1.13 -7.61
N SER A 210 13.88 -0.95 -7.45
CA SER A 210 13.20 0.26 -7.85
C SER A 210 13.64 1.47 -7.01
N GLU A 211 13.70 2.64 -7.64
CA GLU A 211 13.94 3.91 -6.94
C GLU A 211 12.87 4.19 -5.87
N GLU A 212 11.64 3.72 -6.12
CA GLU A 212 10.54 3.81 -5.16
C GLU A 212 10.87 3.09 -3.85
N TYR A 213 11.37 1.85 -3.93
CA TYR A 213 11.75 1.09 -2.74
C TYR A 213 12.91 1.76 -2.01
N CYS A 214 13.96 2.15 -2.75
CA CYS A 214 15.15 2.77 -2.17
C CYS A 214 14.85 4.11 -1.47
N ASN A 215 14.02 4.96 -2.07
CA ASN A 215 13.69 6.28 -1.51
C ASN A 215 12.80 6.21 -0.25
N LEU A 216 12.04 5.13 -0.09
CA LEU A 216 11.07 4.98 1.00
C LEU A 216 11.60 4.14 2.16
N PHE A 217 12.13 2.97 1.85
CA PHE A 217 12.59 2.01 2.85
C PHE A 217 14.12 2.03 3.01
N GLY A 218 14.84 2.41 1.96
CA GLY A 218 16.30 2.32 1.95
C GLY A 218 16.77 0.89 2.22
N GLU A 219 17.77 0.75 3.08
CA GLU A 219 18.39 -0.55 3.36
C GLU A 219 18.04 -1.14 4.73
N SER A 220 17.57 -0.31 5.66
CA SER A 220 17.38 -0.67 7.07
C SER A 220 15.90 -0.73 7.50
N VAL A 221 14.97 -0.20 6.71
CA VAL A 221 13.55 -0.13 7.07
C VAL A 221 12.81 -1.34 6.52
N VAL A 222 11.96 -1.93 7.35
CA VAL A 222 11.06 -3.01 6.96
C VAL A 222 9.93 -2.45 6.08
N PRO A 223 9.56 -3.10 4.97
CA PRO A 223 8.40 -2.70 4.19
C PRO A 223 7.14 -2.60 5.06
N TYR A 224 6.35 -1.56 4.84
CA TYR A 224 5.11 -1.32 5.58
C TYR A 224 4.03 -0.77 4.65
N PHE A 225 2.77 -0.94 5.04
CA PHE A 225 1.66 -0.43 4.26
C PHE A 225 1.64 1.10 4.26
N ARG A 226 1.89 1.68 3.08
CA ARG A 226 1.99 3.13 2.89
C ARG A 226 0.79 3.74 2.18
N GLY A 227 0.05 2.95 1.41
CA GLY A 227 -1.06 3.47 0.59
C GLY A 227 -2.27 3.98 1.36
N PHE A 228 -2.30 3.85 2.69
CA PHE A 228 -3.33 4.44 3.56
C PHE A 228 -3.08 5.91 3.92
N LYS A 229 -1.86 6.41 3.69
CA LYS A 229 -1.52 7.82 3.85
C LYS A 229 -1.39 8.43 2.46
N TYR A 230 -1.97 9.60 2.25
CA TYR A 230 -1.77 10.34 1.00
C TYR A 230 -0.30 10.75 0.85
N GLN A 231 0.31 10.40 -0.28
CA GLN A 231 1.68 10.77 -0.63
C GLN A 231 1.68 11.49 -1.98
N THR A 232 2.67 12.34 -2.20
CA THR A 232 2.88 12.97 -3.51
C THR A 232 3.09 11.89 -4.57
N PHE A 233 2.46 12.04 -5.73
CA PHE A 233 2.43 11.07 -6.84
C PHE A 233 1.67 9.76 -6.55
N GLN A 234 0.80 9.72 -5.54
CA GLN A 234 -0.11 8.60 -5.33
C GLN A 234 -1.46 8.83 -6.02
N SER A 235 -1.97 7.82 -6.74
CA SER A 235 -3.34 7.85 -7.24
C SER A 235 -4.34 7.69 -6.10
N ALA A 236 -5.38 8.54 -6.06
CA ALA A 236 -6.46 8.45 -5.07
C ALA A 236 -7.21 7.10 -5.15
N ALA A 237 -7.25 6.48 -6.34
CA ALA A 237 -7.83 5.16 -6.55
C ALA A 237 -7.04 4.02 -5.87
N ALA A 238 -5.77 4.27 -5.50
CA ALA A 238 -4.94 3.28 -4.82
C ALA A 238 -5.43 2.96 -3.41
N PHE A 239 -5.99 3.94 -2.70
CA PHE A 239 -6.50 3.75 -1.34
C PHE A 239 -7.61 2.70 -1.25
N PRO A 240 -8.73 2.81 -1.99
CA PRO A 240 -9.79 1.81 -1.92
C PRO A 240 -9.33 0.44 -2.43
N ARG A 241 -8.40 0.39 -3.40
CA ARG A 241 -7.80 -0.87 -3.88
C ARG A 241 -6.94 -1.53 -2.80
N LEU A 242 -6.09 -0.76 -2.11
CA LEU A 242 -5.29 -1.27 -1.00
C LEU A 242 -6.17 -1.77 0.13
N LEU A 243 -7.29 -1.09 0.43
CA LEU A 243 -8.23 -1.55 1.44
C LEU A 243 -8.84 -2.92 1.08
N LYS A 244 -9.24 -3.13 -0.20
CA LYS A 244 -9.69 -4.44 -0.70
C LYS A 244 -8.61 -5.51 -0.53
N LEU A 245 -7.36 -5.16 -0.82
CA LEU A 245 -6.21 -6.07 -0.68
C LEU A 245 -5.86 -6.38 0.78
N TYR A 246 -5.96 -5.40 1.68
CA TYR A 246 -5.58 -5.53 3.09
C TYR A 246 -6.48 -6.49 3.85
N GLY A 247 -7.81 -6.40 3.67
CA GLY A 247 -8.74 -7.38 4.24
C GLY A 247 -8.87 -7.39 5.77
N GLY A 248 -8.26 -6.43 6.47
CA GLY A 248 -8.35 -6.27 7.93
C GLY A 248 -7.20 -6.94 8.71
N HIS A 249 -7.05 -6.58 9.99
CA HIS A 249 -5.90 -6.99 10.81
C HIS A 249 -5.82 -8.49 11.11
N ALA A 250 -6.97 -9.17 11.14
CA ALA A 250 -7.06 -10.62 11.34
C ALA A 250 -7.14 -11.39 10.01
N GLY A 251 -7.17 -10.68 8.87
CA GLY A 251 -7.16 -11.31 7.56
C GLY A 251 -5.78 -11.86 7.23
N SER A 252 -5.76 -12.96 6.49
CA SER A 252 -4.54 -13.49 5.88
C SER A 252 -4.72 -13.61 4.37
N ASP A 253 -3.61 -13.54 3.62
CA ASP A 253 -3.66 -13.61 2.16
C ASP A 253 -3.86 -15.05 1.61
N THR A 254 -3.81 -16.07 2.47
CA THR A 254 -4.03 -17.48 2.13
C THR A 254 -5.38 -18.06 2.59
N ASP A 255 -6.08 -17.44 3.56
CA ASP A 255 -7.31 -18.01 4.18
C ASP A 255 -8.59 -17.95 3.31
N ARG A 256 -8.47 -17.83 1.98
CA ARG A 256 -9.63 -17.65 1.08
C ARG A 256 -9.94 -18.88 0.24
N LYS A 257 -9.79 -20.07 0.84
CA LYS A 257 -9.91 -21.37 0.17
C LYS A 257 -11.28 -21.68 -0.47
N ASN A 258 -12.35 -20.93 -0.19
CA ASN A 258 -13.67 -21.22 -0.76
C ASN A 258 -13.96 -20.58 -2.13
N SER A 259 -13.15 -19.61 -2.61
CA SER A 259 -13.34 -18.96 -3.91
C SER A 259 -12.12 -19.03 -4.85
N GLY A 260 -11.05 -19.68 -4.41
CA GLY A 260 -9.71 -19.49 -4.98
C GLY A 260 -9.14 -18.11 -4.59
N GLN A 261 -7.82 -17.97 -4.63
CA GLN A 261 -7.13 -16.68 -4.47
C GLN A 261 -7.39 -15.83 -5.73
N GLN A 262 -8.59 -15.26 -5.83
CA GLN A 262 -8.98 -14.42 -6.96
C GLN A 262 -8.27 -13.06 -6.91
N THR A 263 -7.96 -12.52 -8.09
CA THR A 263 -7.54 -11.14 -8.30
C THR A 263 -8.59 -10.20 -7.71
N LEU A 264 -8.18 -9.33 -6.78
CA LEU A 264 -9.12 -8.49 -6.02
C LEU A 264 -9.26 -7.11 -6.64
N VAL A 265 -8.24 -6.65 -7.36
CA VAL A 265 -8.25 -5.43 -8.14
C VAL A 265 -8.53 -5.81 -9.58
N LYS A 266 -9.79 -5.64 -10.00
CA LYS A 266 -10.20 -6.03 -11.35
C LYS A 266 -9.55 -5.10 -12.37
N THR A 267 -9.33 -5.61 -13.58
CA THR A 267 -8.84 -4.79 -14.71
C THR A 267 -9.72 -3.57 -14.95
N ALA A 268 -11.05 -3.71 -14.81
CA ALA A 268 -11.98 -2.58 -14.87
C ALA A 268 -11.65 -1.48 -13.85
N ASP A 269 -11.30 -1.85 -12.61
CA ASP A 269 -10.93 -0.88 -11.57
C ASP A 269 -9.63 -0.12 -11.92
N LEU A 270 -8.74 -0.72 -12.73
CA LEU A 270 -7.45 -0.16 -13.16
C LEU A 270 -7.51 0.67 -14.44
N LEU A 271 -8.59 0.52 -15.23
CA LEU A 271 -8.80 1.26 -16.47
C LEU A 271 -9.61 2.54 -16.26
N THR A 272 -10.35 2.63 -15.15
CA THR A 272 -11.14 3.82 -14.76
C THR A 272 -10.35 4.86 -13.94
N SER A 273 -9.04 4.66 -13.69
CA SER A 273 -8.19 5.70 -13.09
C SER A 273 -7.78 6.73 -14.15
N GLY A 274 -8.68 7.66 -14.45
CA GLY A 274 -8.47 8.82 -15.31
C GLY A 274 -8.86 10.13 -14.63
#